data_AF-A0A932ZXM6-F1
#
_entry.id   AF-A0A932ZXM6-F1
#
_cell.length_a   1.000
_cell.length_b   1.000
_cell.length_c   1.000
_cell.angle_alpha   90.00
_cell.angle_beta   90.00
_cell.angle_gamma   90.00
#
_symmetry.space_group_name_H-M   'P 1'
#
loop_
_entity.id
_entity.type
_entity.pdbx_description
1 polymer ?
#
loop_
_entity_poly.entity_id
_entity_poly.type
_entity_poly.pdbx_seq_one_letter_code
_entity_poly.pdbx_strand_id
1 'polypeptide(L)'
;MLNVVRTTFRCLRQTALFADIPDEEIIRLAKRALLRQYTRGQVVATPGLHGDLIYLILKGCVKLSRYSPAGKEQIMTLLNPGALFGELSLVGISEPVHAETVAP
;
A
#
# COMPACT_ATOMS: atom_id res chain seq x y z
N MET A 1 18.74 5.05 0.53
CA MET A 1 18.09 5.05 1.86
C MET A 1 17.52 6.42 2.24
N LEU A 2 18.30 7.51 2.23
CA LEU A 2 17.82 8.89 2.49
C LEU A 2 16.60 9.32 1.65
N ASN A 3 16.61 9.01 0.35
CA ASN A 3 15.49 9.35 -0.55
C ASN A 3 14.20 8.58 -0.21
N VAL A 4 14.31 7.32 0.21
CA VAL A 4 13.14 6.51 0.58
C VAL A 4 12.48 7.08 1.82
N VAL A 5 13.27 7.35 2.87
CA VAL A 5 12.76 7.95 4.12
C VAL A 5 12.06 9.28 3.85
N ARG A 6 12.66 10.16 3.04
CA ARG A 6 12.08 11.46 2.70
C ARG A 6 10.77 11.33 1.92
N THR A 7 10.72 10.44 0.93
CA THR A 7 9.50 10.21 0.15
C THR A 7 8.40 9.60 1.00
N THR A 8 8.72 8.58 1.80
CA THR A 8 7.78 7.96 2.74
C THR A 8 7.21 8.98 3.72
N PHE A 9 8.06 9.80 4.34
CA PHE A 9 7.61 10.86 5.24
C PHE A 9 6.61 11.80 4.56
N ARG A 10 6.92 12.29 3.35
CA ARG A 10 6.04 13.18 2.59
C ARG A 10 4.71 12.53 2.25
N CYS A 11 4.71 11.28 1.80
CA CYS A 11 3.48 10.57 1.44
C CYS A 11 2.61 10.29 2.66
N LEU A 12 3.20 9.81 3.77
CA LEU A 12 2.44 9.56 5.00
C LEU A 12 1.78 10.86 5.50
N ARG A 13 2.51 11.98 5.51
CA ARG A 13 1.97 13.30 5.89
C ARG A 13 0.84 13.82 5.02
N GLN A 14 0.67 13.32 3.80
CA GLN A 14 -0.43 13.70 2.92
C GLN A 14 -1.73 12.93 3.22
N THR A 15 -1.69 11.96 4.13
CA THR A 15 -2.85 11.13 4.45
C THR A 15 -3.40 11.45 5.83
N ALA A 16 -4.73 11.49 5.94
CA ALA A 16 -5.42 11.87 7.17
C ALA A 16 -5.06 10.94 8.35
N LEU A 17 -4.78 9.65 8.07
CA LEU A 17 -4.43 8.66 9.09
C LEU A 17 -3.15 9.02 9.88
N PHE A 18 -2.24 9.80 9.29
CA PHE A 18 -0.95 10.16 9.88
C PHE A 18 -0.83 11.67 10.15
N ALA A 19 -1.93 12.42 10.06
CA ALA A 19 -1.93 13.88 10.23
C ALA A 19 -1.51 14.29 11.65
N ASP A 20 -2.01 13.61 12.67
CA ASP A 20 -1.80 13.98 14.09
C ASP A 20 -0.61 13.27 14.74
N ILE A 21 0.08 12.40 14.01
CA ILE A 21 1.26 11.69 14.51
C ILE A 21 2.47 12.65 14.47
N PRO A 22 3.30 12.76 15.52
CA PRO A 22 4.48 13.63 15.52
C PRO A 22 5.50 13.28 14.41
N ASP A 23 6.21 14.29 13.89
CA ASP A 23 7.18 14.10 12.79
C ASP A 23 8.24 13.04 13.12
N GLU A 24 8.70 13.02 14.36
CA GLU A 24 9.69 12.06 14.84
C GLU A 24 9.20 10.62 14.72
N GLU A 25 7.91 10.37 14.99
CA GLU A 25 7.29 9.05 14.84
C GLU A 25 7.15 8.65 13.38
N ILE A 26 6.76 9.58 12.51
CA ILE A 26 6.71 9.32 11.06
C ILE A 26 8.11 9.01 10.53
N ILE A 27 9.14 9.72 10.99
CA ILE A 27 10.53 9.44 10.62
C ILE A 27 10.95 8.06 11.15
N ARG A 28 10.59 7.68 12.38
CA ARG A 28 10.83 6.33 12.93
C ARG A 28 10.18 5.25 12.07
N LEU A 29 8.92 5.43 11.68
CA LEU A 29 8.20 4.52 10.79
C LEU A 29 8.87 4.41 9.42
N ALA A 30 9.19 5.55 8.80
CA ALA A 30 9.83 5.61 7.50
C ALA A 30 11.21 4.91 7.47
N LYS A 31 11.95 4.94 8.59
CA LYS A 31 13.22 4.21 8.73
C LYS A 31 13.05 2.69 8.84
N ARG A 32 11.90 2.21 9.29
CA ARG A 32 11.56 0.77 9.41
C ARG A 32 10.88 0.22 8.15
N ALA A 33 10.49 1.08 7.22
CA ALA A 33 9.85 0.68 5.98
C ALA A 33 10.80 -0.16 5.11
N LEU A 34 10.27 -1.24 4.53
CA LEU A 34 11.01 -2.11 3.63
C LEU A 34 10.72 -1.73 2.18
N LEU A 35 11.78 -1.49 1.40
CA LEU A 35 11.64 -1.32 -0.04
C LEU A 35 11.44 -2.69 -0.69
N ARG A 36 10.31 -2.87 -1.38
CA ARG A 36 10.04 -4.04 -2.21
C ARG A 36 9.87 -3.63 -3.66
N GLN A 37 10.39 -4.44 -4.56
CA GLN A 37 10.24 -4.27 -6.00
C GLN A 37 9.50 -5.45 -6.55
N TYR A 38 8.57 -5.17 -7.46
CA TYR A 38 7.73 -6.16 -8.11
C TYR A 38 7.81 -5.93 -9.62
N THR A 39 7.84 -7.01 -10.39
CA THR A 39 7.65 -6.98 -11.84
C THR A 39 6.17 -6.97 -12.17
N ARG A 40 5.81 -6.58 -13.40
CA ARG A 40 4.41 -6.56 -13.87
C ARG A 40 3.76 -7.94 -13.74
N GLY A 41 2.52 -7.97 -13.27
CA GLY A 41 1.71 -9.18 -13.06
C GLY A 41 1.99 -9.90 -11.74
N GLN A 42 2.86 -9.34 -10.88
CA GLN A 42 3.12 -9.92 -9.58
C GLN A 42 2.06 -9.49 -8.57
N VAL A 43 1.65 -10.46 -7.76
CA VAL A 43 0.72 -10.27 -6.66
C VAL A 43 1.48 -9.64 -5.49
N VAL A 44 1.00 -8.47 -5.06
CA VAL A 44 1.54 -7.71 -3.92
C VAL A 44 0.88 -8.17 -2.61
N ALA A 45 -0.43 -8.45 -2.66
CA ALA A 45 -1.22 -8.92 -1.51
C ALA A 45 -2.47 -9.71 -1.97
N THR A 46 -2.93 -10.64 -1.13
CA THR A 46 -4.15 -11.42 -1.34
C THR A 46 -5.05 -11.40 -0.09
N PRO A 47 -6.38 -11.57 -0.25
CA PRO A 47 -7.29 -11.67 0.90
C PRO A 47 -6.85 -12.73 1.91
N GLY A 48 -6.89 -12.40 3.20
CA GLY A 48 -6.54 -13.31 4.30
C GLY A 48 -5.04 -13.55 4.50
N LEU A 49 -4.20 -13.01 3.60
CA LEU A 49 -2.73 -13.01 3.68
C LEU A 49 -2.19 -11.59 3.91
N HIS A 50 -3.04 -10.72 4.45
CA HIS A 50 -2.66 -9.42 4.97
C HIS A 50 -1.92 -9.67 6.27
N GLY A 51 -0.59 -9.65 6.24
CA GLY A 51 0.15 -9.29 7.46
C GLY A 51 -0.21 -7.86 7.87
N ASP A 52 0.22 -7.43 9.06
CA ASP A 52 0.06 -6.05 9.55
C ASP A 52 0.94 -5.07 8.74
N LEU A 53 0.75 -5.01 7.43
CA LEU A 53 1.56 -4.27 6.46
C LEU A 53 0.73 -3.19 5.77
N ILE A 54 1.33 -2.03 5.65
CA ILE A 54 0.85 -0.92 4.83
C ILE A 54 1.81 -0.75 3.67
N TYR A 55 1.25 -0.56 2.49
CA TYR A 55 2.02 -0.40 1.26
C TYR A 55 1.94 1.05 0.79
N LEU A 56 3.11 1.62 0.48
CA LEU A 56 3.23 2.91 -0.21
C LEU A 56 3.77 2.66 -1.62
N ILE A 57 3.04 3.13 -2.63
CA ILE A 57 3.48 3.02 -4.02
C ILE A 57 4.47 4.13 -4.31
N LEU A 58 5.73 3.77 -4.54
CA LEU A 58 6.78 4.73 -4.90
C LEU A 58 6.89 4.96 -6.41
N LYS A 59 6.59 3.92 -7.20
CA LYS A 59 6.63 3.91 -8.66
C LYS A 59 5.70 2.81 -9.20
N GLY A 60 5.23 2.98 -10.43
CA GLY A 60 4.39 2.01 -11.13
C GLY A 60 2.91 2.14 -10.75
N CYS A 61 2.15 1.10 -11.08
CA CYS A 61 0.71 1.06 -10.83
C CYS A 61 0.29 -0.29 -10.25
N VAL A 62 -0.56 -0.26 -9.21
CA VAL A 62 -1.14 -1.43 -8.57
C VAL A 62 -2.65 -1.42 -8.78
N LYS A 63 -3.19 -2.51 -9.30
CA LYS A 63 -4.62 -2.76 -9.41
C LYS A 63 -5.12 -3.40 -8.13
N LEU A 64 -6.16 -2.82 -7.54
CA LEU A 64 -6.95 -3.47 -6.50
C LEU A 64 -8.21 -4.07 -7.12
N SER A 65 -8.42 -5.36 -6.90
CA SER A 65 -9.59 -6.08 -7.41
C SER A 65 -10.19 -7.03 -6.39
N ARG A 66 -11.42 -7.47 -6.65
CA ARG A 66 -12.08 -8.57 -5.93
C ARG A 66 -12.51 -9.63 -6.92
N TYR A 67 -12.60 -10.86 -6.45
CA TYR A 67 -13.14 -11.97 -7.23
C TYR A 67 -14.48 -12.39 -6.64
N SER A 68 -15.49 -12.49 -7.48
CA SER A 68 -16.75 -13.13 -7.10
C SER A 68 -16.54 -14.64 -6.85
N PRO A 69 -17.47 -15.34 -6.16
CA PRO A 69 -17.40 -16.79 -6.01
C PRO A 69 -17.30 -17.55 -7.35
N ALA A 70 -17.82 -16.97 -8.44
CA ALA A 70 -17.72 -17.51 -9.79
C ALA A 70 -16.39 -17.18 -10.51
N GLY A 71 -15.43 -16.56 -9.82
CA GLY A 71 -14.11 -16.22 -10.36
C GLY A 71 -14.07 -14.95 -11.22
N LYS A 72 -15.18 -14.23 -11.40
CA LYS A 72 -15.18 -12.96 -12.14
C LYS A 72 -14.45 -11.87 -11.36
N GLU A 73 -13.45 -11.26 -11.99
CA GLU A 73 -12.70 -10.12 -11.44
C GLU A 73 -13.51 -8.82 -11.55
N GLN A 74 -13.58 -8.08 -10.46
CA GLN A 74 -14.07 -6.71 -10.40
C GLN A 74 -12.93 -5.78 -9.99
N ILE A 75 -12.53 -4.87 -10.87
CA ILE A 75 -11.55 -3.83 -10.56
C ILE A 75 -12.21 -2.79 -9.65
N MET A 76 -11.62 -2.57 -8.49
CA MET A 76 -12.09 -1.55 -7.54
C MET A 76 -11.43 -0.21 -7.85
N THR A 77 -10.11 -0.20 -8.03
CA THR A 77 -9.34 1.01 -8.33
C THR A 77 -7.95 0.68 -8.86
N LEU A 78 -7.29 1.68 -9.45
CA LEU A 78 -5.88 1.67 -9.81
C LEU A 78 -5.14 2.68 -8.93
N LEU A 79 -4.10 2.21 -8.27
CA LEU A 79 -3.29 2.99 -7.35
C LEU A 79 -1.97 3.40 -8.02
N ASN A 80 -1.73 4.70 -8.00
CA ASN A 80 -0.56 5.35 -8.61
C ASN A 80 0.47 5.75 -7.53
N PRO A 81 1.67 6.24 -7.92
CA PRO A 81 2.66 6.67 -6.96
C PRO A 81 2.12 7.71 -5.96
N GLY A 82 2.41 7.52 -4.68
CA GLY A 82 1.88 8.31 -3.57
C GLY A 82 0.67 7.69 -2.87
N ALA A 83 0.00 6.72 -3.49
CA ALA A 83 -1.12 6.02 -2.86
C ALA A 83 -0.66 5.06 -1.76
N LEU A 84 -1.47 5.00 -0.69
CA LEU A 84 -1.39 3.98 0.36
C LEU A 84 -2.49 2.94 0.16
N PHE A 85 -2.20 1.69 0.53
CA PHE A 85 -3.23 0.68 0.73
C PHE A 85 -2.84 -0.31 1.84
N GLY A 86 -3.84 -1.01 2.38
CA GLY A 86 -3.68 -1.95 3.50
C GLY A 86 -3.79 -1.28 4.88
N GLU A 87 -3.85 0.04 4.95
CA GLU A 87 -3.99 0.85 6.16
C GLU A 87 -5.27 0.54 6.95
N LEU A 88 -6.34 0.11 6.27
CA LEU A 88 -7.59 -0.29 6.91
C LEU A 88 -7.42 -1.51 7.83
N SER A 89 -6.42 -2.37 7.57
CA SER A 89 -6.10 -3.50 8.44
C SER A 89 -5.72 -3.04 9.86
N LEU A 90 -5.10 -1.86 10.00
CA LEU A 90 -4.71 -1.31 11.31
C LEU A 90 -5.89 -0.98 12.22
N VAL A 91 -7.05 -0.70 11.62
CA VAL A 91 -8.28 -0.37 12.35
C VAL A 91 -9.25 -1.55 12.40
N GLY A 92 -8.78 -2.76 12.09
CA GLY A 92 -9.56 -4.00 12.11
C GLY A 92 -10.50 -4.17 10.91
N ILE A 93 -10.38 -3.32 9.88
CA ILE A 93 -11.17 -3.41 8.66
C ILE A 93 -10.37 -4.21 7.62
N SER A 94 -10.75 -5.47 7.44
CA SER A 94 -10.15 -6.33 6.42
C SER A 94 -11.00 -6.30 5.15
N GLU A 95 -10.53 -5.56 4.16
CA GLU A 95 -11.13 -5.63 2.83
C GLU A 95 -10.48 -6.78 2.04
N PRO A 96 -11.27 -7.71 1.47
CA PRO A 96 -10.75 -8.81 0.65
C PRO A 96 -10.33 -8.28 -0.71
N VAL A 97 -9.20 -7.57 -0.75
CA VAL A 97 -8.62 -7.03 -1.97
C VAL A 97 -7.43 -7.87 -2.43
N HIS A 98 -7.44 -8.19 -3.71
CA HIS A 98 -6.28 -8.67 -4.44
C HIS A 98 -5.52 -7.46 -4.97
N ALA A 99 -4.21 -7.38 -4.71
CA ALA A 99 -3.35 -6.31 -5.19
C ALA A 99 -2.34 -6.87 -6.18
N GLU A 100 -2.32 -6.37 -7.41
CA GLU A 100 -1.47 -6.86 -8.50
C GLU A 100 -0.79 -5.67 -9.21
N THR A 101 0.50 -5.80 -9.53
CA THR A 101 1.20 -4.79 -10.34
C THR A 101 0.77 -4.85 -11.80
N VAL A 102 0.42 -3.70 -12.39
CA VAL A 102 -0.08 -3.65 -13.78
C VAL A 102 0.79 -2.81 -14.72
N ALA A 103 1.62 -1.92 -14.17
CA ALA A 103 2.60 -1.13 -14.92
C ALA A 103 3.89 -0.87 -14.11
N PRO A 104 5.06 -0.77 -14.77
CA PRO A 104 6.37 -0.50 -14.14
C PRO A 104 6.58 0.96 -13.70
#